data_AF-A0A812Q9S0-F1
#
_entry.id   AF-A0A812Q9S0-F1
#
_cell.length_a   1.000
_cell.length_b   1.000
_cell.length_c   1.000
_cell.angle_alpha   90.00
_cell.angle_beta   90.00
_cell.angle_gamma   90.00
#
_symmetry.space_group_name_H-M   'P 1'
#
loop_
_entity.id
_entity.type
_entity.pdbx_description
1 polymer ?
#
loop_
_entity_poly.entity_id
_entity_poly.type
_entity_poly.pdbx_seq_one_letter_code
_entity_poly.pdbx_strand_id
1 'polypeptide(L)'
;MILGRISPNQFSFNAAISACGSEGFWELALCLLLDMASLDVLPDEITFNAVLSSCEKSGEWRVCYQLHSDMLEARLQPDTITFNAEISTCGRAAQWQRALEIFRRMPSESVAPSVVSFNAAISACERGLCWRTALELLRNMKEHELRPNTTTFNAATSLALSDQLL
;
A
#
# COMPACT_ATOMS: atom_id res chain seq x y z
N MET A 1 10.63 40.02 16.42
CA MET A 1 10.33 38.59 16.19
C MET A 1 8.94 38.48 15.58
N ILE A 2 8.86 38.47 14.25
CA ILE A 2 7.60 38.27 13.53
C ILE A 2 7.47 36.76 13.36
N LEU A 3 6.87 36.06 14.33
CA LEU A 3 6.35 34.72 14.08
C LEU A 3 5.12 34.93 13.18
N GLY A 4 5.38 35.11 11.88
CA GLY A 4 4.35 35.07 10.87
C GLY A 4 3.64 33.74 11.03
N ARG A 5 2.34 33.77 11.30
CA ARG A 5 1.48 32.60 11.15
C ARG A 5 1.58 32.18 9.68
N ILE A 6 2.54 31.32 9.36
CA ILE A 6 2.58 30.66 8.07
C ILE A 6 1.33 29.78 8.07
N SER A 7 0.32 30.18 7.32
CA SER A 7 -0.86 29.34 7.12
C SER A 7 -0.37 28.03 6.50
N PRO A 8 -0.60 26.88 7.14
CA PRO A 8 -0.25 25.60 6.55
C PRO A 8 -0.87 25.50 5.16
N ASN A 9 -0.04 25.20 4.17
CA ASN A 9 -0.49 24.94 2.80
C ASN A 9 -0.35 23.44 2.50
N GLN A 10 -0.87 23.00 1.36
CA GLN A 10 -0.83 21.60 0.90
C GLN A 10 0.58 20.98 1.00
N PHE A 11 1.63 21.72 0.66
CA PHE A 11 3.01 21.24 0.78
C PHE A 11 3.44 21.00 2.23
N SER A 12 3.03 21.88 3.15
CA SER A 12 3.35 21.74 4.57
C SER A 12 2.69 20.51 5.17
N PHE A 13 1.44 20.24 4.79
CA PHE A 13 0.72 19.03 5.18
C PHE A 13 1.33 17.77 4.58
N ASN A 14 1.59 17.75 3.27
CA ASN A 14 2.19 16.60 2.60
C ASN A 14 3.55 16.25 3.21
N ALA A 15 4.37 17.24 3.57
CA ALA A 15 5.63 17.02 4.28
C ALA A 15 5.42 16.42 5.68
N ALA A 16 4.48 16.96 6.46
CA ALA A 16 4.18 16.46 7.80
C ALA A 16 3.61 15.02 7.78
N ILE A 17 2.70 14.72 6.86
CA ILE A 17 2.12 13.39 6.67
C ILE A 17 3.19 12.41 6.19
N SER A 18 4.05 12.81 5.25
CA SER A 18 5.17 11.98 4.79
C SER A 18 6.15 11.63 5.92
N ALA A 19 6.41 12.58 6.83
CA ALA A 19 7.21 12.33 8.02
C ALA A 19 6.52 11.34 8.99
N CYS A 20 5.20 11.40 9.14
CA CYS A 20 4.46 10.38 9.89
C CYS A 20 4.56 8.99 9.23
N GLY A 21 4.62 8.96 7.89
CA GLY A 21 4.86 7.77 7.10
C GLY A 21 6.22 7.11 7.32
N SER A 22 7.27 7.84 7.70
CA SER A 22 8.57 7.23 8.02
C SER A 22 8.51 6.40 9.30
N GLU A 23 7.73 6.85 10.29
CA GLU A 23 7.66 6.26 11.63
C GLU A 23 6.45 5.33 11.86
N GLY A 24 5.51 5.23 10.92
CA GLY A 24 4.31 4.39 11.05
C GLY A 24 3.20 5.00 11.94
N PHE A 25 3.27 6.30 12.21
CA PHE A 25 2.26 7.04 12.99
C PHE A 25 1.01 7.33 12.14
N TRP A 26 0.27 6.28 11.82
CA TRP A 26 -0.89 6.34 10.95
C TRP A 26 -2.05 7.15 11.56
N GLU A 27 -2.24 7.14 12.89
CA GLU A 27 -3.28 7.96 13.52
C GLU A 27 -3.00 9.45 13.32
N LEU A 28 -1.74 9.86 13.50
CA LEU A 28 -1.32 11.24 13.31
C LEU A 28 -1.43 11.66 11.84
N ALA A 29 -1.02 10.78 10.92
CA ALA A 29 -1.17 11.00 9.49
C ALA A 29 -2.65 11.21 9.09
N LEU A 30 -3.56 10.40 9.66
CA LEU A 30 -5.00 10.52 9.43
C LEU A 30 -5.57 11.81 10.04
N CYS A 31 -5.17 12.19 11.25
CA CYS A 31 -5.55 13.46 11.86
C CYS A 31 -5.14 14.64 10.98
N LEU A 32 -3.91 14.64 10.45
CA LEU A 32 -3.42 15.69 9.55
C LEU A 32 -4.23 15.76 8.25
N LEU A 33 -4.66 14.62 7.70
CA LEU A 33 -5.54 14.59 6.53
C LEU A 33 -6.91 15.20 6.84
N LEU A 34 -7.50 14.90 8.01
CA LEU A 34 -8.77 15.50 8.44
C LEU A 34 -8.64 17.01 8.70
N ASP A 35 -7.51 17.43 9.27
CA ASP A 35 -7.21 18.84 9.51
C ASP A 35 -7.11 19.63 8.19
N MET A 36 -6.60 19.03 7.11
CA MET A 36 -6.58 19.67 5.79
C MET A 36 -7.99 20.07 5.33
N ALA A 37 -8.96 19.16 5.48
CA ALA A 37 -10.35 19.45 5.15
C ALA A 37 -10.94 20.58 6.03
N SER A 38 -10.59 20.63 7.31
CA SER A 38 -11.05 21.69 8.23
C SER A 38 -10.48 23.08 7.92
N LEU A 39 -9.36 23.15 7.20
CA LEU A 39 -8.68 24.38 6.81
C LEU A 39 -8.92 24.75 5.33
N ASP A 40 -9.90 24.13 4.67
CA ASP A 40 -10.20 24.31 3.24
C ASP A 40 -8.98 24.03 2.32
N VAL A 41 -8.07 23.15 2.76
CA VAL A 41 -6.94 22.67 1.95
C VAL A 41 -7.32 21.33 1.33
N LEU A 42 -7.33 21.25 0.01
CA LEU A 42 -7.68 20.02 -0.70
C LEU A 42 -6.53 19.02 -0.66
N PRO A 43 -6.76 17.78 -0.18
CA PRO A 43 -5.77 16.71 -0.30
C PRO A 43 -5.62 16.29 -1.76
N ASP A 44 -4.41 15.89 -2.12
CA ASP A 44 -4.10 15.33 -3.44
C ASP A 44 -3.67 13.87 -3.33
N GLU A 45 -3.37 13.27 -4.48
CA GLU A 45 -2.86 11.89 -4.57
C GLU A 45 -1.62 11.67 -3.69
N ILE A 46 -0.74 12.68 -3.57
CA ILE A 46 0.46 12.61 -2.74
C ILE A 46 0.07 12.54 -1.26
N THR A 47 -0.91 13.34 -0.82
CA THR A 47 -1.44 13.30 0.55
C THR A 47 -1.93 11.89 0.90
N PHE A 48 -2.82 11.33 0.07
CA PHE A 48 -3.39 10.00 0.30
C PHE A 48 -2.33 8.90 0.30
N ASN A 49 -1.42 8.91 -0.69
CA ASN A 49 -0.33 7.93 -0.77
C ASN A 49 0.61 7.99 0.44
N ALA A 50 0.83 9.18 1.02
CA ALA A 50 1.63 9.34 2.24
C ALA A 50 0.93 8.74 3.48
N VAL A 51 -0.39 8.95 3.62
CA VAL A 51 -1.17 8.30 4.71
C VAL A 51 -1.21 6.78 4.51
N LEU A 52 -1.43 6.29 3.28
CA LEU A 52 -1.43 4.85 2.97
C LEU A 52 -0.08 4.20 3.29
N SER A 53 1.03 4.88 2.97
CA SER A 53 2.38 4.39 3.32
C SER A 53 2.60 4.29 4.83
N SER A 54 2.00 5.18 5.63
CA SER A 54 2.03 5.09 7.09
C SER A 54 1.21 3.89 7.61
N CYS A 55 0.05 3.63 7.01
CA CYS A 55 -0.81 2.49 7.34
C CYS A 55 -0.16 1.16 6.96
N GLU A 56 0.61 1.13 5.86
CA GLU A 56 1.35 -0.04 5.42
C GLU A 56 2.28 -0.57 6.51
N LYS A 57 3.05 0.31 7.15
CA LYS A 57 3.98 -0.09 8.21
C LYS A 57 3.29 -0.66 9.44
N SER A 58 2.11 -0.14 9.75
CA SER A 58 1.33 -0.50 10.94
C SER A 58 0.36 -1.65 10.70
N GLY A 59 0.17 -2.08 9.44
CA GLY A 59 -0.71 -3.20 9.08
C GLY A 59 -2.20 -2.86 9.19
N GLU A 60 -2.57 -1.58 9.20
CA GLU A 60 -3.94 -1.12 9.41
C GLU A 60 -4.77 -1.16 8.12
N TRP A 61 -5.07 -2.37 7.65
CA TRP A 61 -5.76 -2.59 6.37
C TRP A 61 -7.16 -1.97 6.32
N ARG A 62 -7.84 -1.82 7.47
CA ARG A 62 -9.17 -1.18 7.54
C ARG A 62 -9.10 0.29 7.18
N VAL A 63 -8.04 0.96 7.66
CA VAL A 63 -7.80 2.37 7.39
C VAL A 63 -7.46 2.56 5.91
N CYS A 64 -6.62 1.69 5.33
CA CYS A 64 -6.36 1.72 3.89
C CYS A 64 -7.63 1.58 3.04
N TYR A 65 -8.55 0.69 3.43
CA TYR A 65 -9.83 0.51 2.72
C TYR A 65 -10.72 1.75 2.80
N GLN A 66 -10.76 2.42 3.95
CA GLN A 66 -11.48 3.68 4.10
C GLN A 66 -10.84 4.77 3.23
N LEU A 67 -9.51 4.93 3.29
CA LEU A 67 -8.77 5.92 2.50
C LEU A 67 -8.95 5.73 1.00
N HIS A 68 -9.00 4.48 0.51
CA HIS A 68 -9.33 4.19 -0.88
C HIS A 68 -10.71 4.74 -1.27
N SER A 69 -11.70 4.54 -0.40
CA SER A 69 -13.07 5.02 -0.62
C SER A 69 -13.11 6.56 -0.61
N ASP A 70 -12.45 7.18 0.38
CA ASP A 70 -12.35 8.63 0.51
C ASP A 70 -11.66 9.26 -0.71
N MET A 71 -10.64 8.61 -1.27
CA MET A 71 -9.93 9.05 -2.46
C MET A 71 -10.86 9.06 -3.69
N LEU A 72 -11.68 8.03 -3.86
CA LEU A 72 -12.69 7.96 -4.92
C LEU A 72 -13.78 9.03 -4.74
N GLU A 73 -14.24 9.26 -3.51
CA GLU A 73 -15.20 10.33 -3.19
C GLU A 73 -14.64 11.73 -3.49
N ALA A 74 -13.33 11.92 -3.25
CA ALA A 74 -12.58 13.11 -3.64
C ALA A 74 -12.30 13.21 -5.15
N ARG A 75 -12.79 12.26 -5.96
CA ARG A 75 -12.58 12.15 -7.42
C ARG A 75 -11.10 11.99 -7.81
N LEU A 76 -10.28 11.48 -6.90
CA LEU A 76 -8.91 11.08 -7.17
C LEU A 76 -8.91 9.61 -7.61
N GLN A 77 -8.06 9.26 -8.57
CA GLN A 77 -7.99 7.91 -9.12
C GLN A 77 -6.90 7.10 -8.42
N PRO A 78 -7.23 5.98 -7.75
CA PRO A 78 -6.24 5.06 -7.21
C PRO A 78 -5.26 4.64 -8.29
N ASP A 79 -3.98 4.77 -8.00
CA ASP A 79 -2.90 4.44 -8.90
C ASP A 79 -2.18 3.15 -8.46
N THR A 80 -1.14 2.76 -9.20
CA THR A 80 -0.33 1.59 -8.85
C THR A 80 0.27 1.69 -7.45
N ILE A 81 0.63 2.89 -6.97
CA ILE A 81 1.17 3.09 -5.62
C ILE A 81 0.10 2.79 -4.57
N THR A 82 -1.11 3.32 -4.77
CA THR A 82 -2.29 3.10 -3.90
C THR A 82 -2.55 1.61 -3.70
N PHE A 83 -2.68 0.85 -4.79
CA PHE A 83 -2.90 -0.60 -4.74
C PHE A 83 -1.75 -1.36 -4.09
N ASN A 84 -0.50 -0.98 -4.36
CA ASN A 84 0.66 -1.63 -3.77
C ASN A 84 0.70 -1.49 -2.25
N ALA A 85 0.36 -0.30 -1.74
CA ALA A 85 0.27 -0.03 -0.31
C ALA A 85 -0.82 -0.89 0.34
N GLU A 86 -2.01 -0.96 -0.27
CA GLU A 86 -3.12 -1.80 0.22
C GLU A 86 -2.79 -3.29 0.28
N ILE A 87 -2.22 -3.84 -0.79
CA ILE A 87 -1.80 -5.25 -0.87
C ILE A 87 -0.77 -5.54 0.22
N SER A 88 0.23 -4.66 0.36
CA SER A 88 1.30 -4.80 1.35
C SER A 88 0.76 -4.71 2.79
N THR A 89 -0.15 -3.76 3.05
CA THR A 89 -0.83 -3.61 4.35
C THR A 89 -1.60 -4.86 4.72
N CYS A 90 -2.42 -5.39 3.79
CA CYS A 90 -3.16 -6.63 3.98
C CYS A 90 -2.23 -7.82 4.25
N GLY A 91 -1.11 -7.90 3.52
CA GLY A 91 -0.08 -8.91 3.74
C GLY A 91 0.49 -8.87 5.16
N ARG A 92 0.85 -7.68 5.66
CA ARG A 92 1.37 -7.50 7.02
C ARG A 92 0.32 -7.80 8.10
N ALA A 93 -0.95 -7.54 7.82
CA ALA A 93 -2.08 -7.88 8.69
C ALA A 93 -2.48 -9.37 8.67
N ALA A 94 -1.69 -10.24 8.02
CA ALA A 94 -2.01 -11.65 7.78
C ALA A 94 -3.35 -11.88 7.03
N GLN A 95 -3.81 -10.89 6.26
CA GLN A 95 -5.03 -10.95 5.43
C GLN A 95 -4.67 -11.27 3.97
N TRP A 96 -3.99 -12.40 3.72
CA TRP A 96 -3.46 -12.75 2.41
C TRP A 96 -4.55 -12.91 1.33
N GLN A 97 -5.74 -13.39 1.68
CA GLN A 97 -6.87 -13.52 0.76
C GLN A 97 -7.30 -12.16 0.21
N ARG A 98 -7.36 -11.14 1.08
CA ARG A 98 -7.73 -9.78 0.71
C ARG A 98 -6.64 -9.13 -0.14
N ALA A 99 -5.37 -9.36 0.22
CA ALA A 99 -4.25 -8.89 -0.59
C ALA A 99 -4.34 -9.42 -2.04
N LEU A 100 -4.72 -10.69 -2.22
CA LEU A 100 -4.94 -11.27 -3.55
C LEU A 100 -6.18 -10.75 -4.27
N GLU A 101 -7.27 -10.50 -3.54
CA GLU A 101 -8.48 -9.88 -4.10
C GLU A 101 -8.17 -8.49 -4.66
N ILE A 102 -7.45 -7.67 -3.89
CA ILE A 102 -7.02 -6.32 -4.29
C ILE A 102 -6.09 -6.40 -5.51
N PHE A 103 -5.10 -7.30 -5.48
CA PHE A 103 -4.20 -7.52 -6.63
C PHE A 103 -4.96 -7.89 -7.91
N ARG A 104 -5.97 -8.76 -7.81
CA ARG A 104 -6.81 -9.17 -8.96
C ARG A 104 -7.76 -8.08 -9.44
N ARG A 105 -8.10 -7.11 -8.60
CA ARG A 105 -8.94 -5.95 -8.96
C ARG A 105 -8.19 -4.92 -9.79
N MET A 106 -6.87 -4.80 -9.67
CA MET A 106 -6.10 -3.75 -10.38
C MET A 106 -6.43 -3.66 -11.88
N PRO A 107 -6.45 -4.76 -12.67
CA PRO A 107 -6.77 -4.67 -14.10
C PRO A 107 -8.21 -4.25 -14.39
N SER A 108 -9.17 -4.60 -13.51
CA SER A 108 -10.57 -4.18 -13.64
C SER A 108 -10.76 -2.68 -13.38
N GLU A 109 -9.83 -2.08 -12.64
CA GLU A 109 -9.78 -0.64 -12.38
C GLU A 109 -8.80 0.08 -13.34
N SER A 110 -8.42 -0.59 -14.45
CA SER A 110 -7.50 -0.07 -15.47
C SER A 110 -6.09 0.25 -14.97
N VAL A 111 -5.68 -0.33 -13.84
CA VAL A 111 -4.33 -0.20 -13.28
C VAL A 111 -3.54 -1.47 -13.58
N ALA A 112 -2.43 -1.32 -14.32
CA ALA A 112 -1.58 -2.46 -14.66
C ALA A 112 -0.72 -2.90 -13.44
N PRO A 113 -0.77 -4.18 -13.03
CA PRO A 113 0.11 -4.67 -11.98
C PRO A 113 1.59 -4.48 -12.33
N SER A 114 2.37 -3.99 -11.38
CA SER A 114 3.81 -3.78 -11.50
C SER A 114 4.61 -4.87 -10.79
N VAL A 115 5.94 -4.87 -10.96
CA VAL A 115 6.86 -5.73 -10.19
C VAL A 115 6.60 -5.61 -8.68
N VAL A 116 6.34 -4.39 -8.20
CA VAL A 116 6.06 -4.12 -6.77
C VAL A 116 4.73 -4.77 -6.35
N SER A 117 3.71 -4.72 -7.21
CA SER A 117 2.39 -5.34 -6.99
C SER A 117 2.50 -6.85 -6.84
N PHE A 118 3.22 -7.51 -7.75
CA PHE A 118 3.47 -8.95 -7.68
C PHE A 118 4.26 -9.32 -6.42
N ASN A 119 5.31 -8.58 -6.09
CA ASN A 119 6.10 -8.82 -4.89
C ASN A 119 5.26 -8.70 -3.62
N ALA A 120 4.44 -7.65 -3.51
CA ALA A 120 3.55 -7.46 -2.37
C ALA A 120 2.56 -8.63 -2.22
N ALA A 121 1.95 -9.08 -3.33
CA ALA A 121 1.02 -10.21 -3.32
C ALA A 121 1.72 -11.55 -2.95
N ILE A 122 2.93 -11.79 -3.45
CA ILE A 122 3.73 -12.97 -3.13
C ILE A 122 4.16 -12.95 -1.66
N SER A 123 4.61 -11.81 -1.15
CA SER A 123 4.93 -11.62 0.27
C SER A 123 3.72 -11.77 1.18
N ALA A 124 2.51 -11.43 0.72
CA ALA A 124 1.28 -11.72 1.44
C ALA A 124 0.98 -13.23 1.45
N CYS A 125 1.15 -13.92 0.32
CA CYS A 125 1.01 -15.38 0.24
C CYS A 125 2.02 -16.11 1.13
N GLU A 126 3.24 -15.60 1.24
CA GLU A 126 4.28 -16.13 2.14
C GLU A 126 3.81 -16.14 3.58
N ARG A 127 3.30 -14.99 4.06
CA ARG A 127 2.75 -14.85 5.41
C ARG A 127 1.50 -15.71 5.63
N GLY A 128 0.75 -15.98 4.56
CA GLY A 128 -0.41 -16.87 4.56
C GLY A 128 -0.10 -18.36 4.39
N LEU A 129 1.18 -18.75 4.28
CA LEU A 129 1.63 -20.12 3.98
C LEU A 129 1.01 -20.71 2.69
N CYS A 130 0.63 -19.84 1.74
CA CYS A 130 -0.04 -20.21 0.50
C CYS A 130 0.93 -20.30 -0.68
N TRP A 131 1.88 -21.22 -0.58
CA TRP A 131 2.98 -21.35 -1.54
C TRP A 131 2.55 -21.63 -2.98
N ARG A 132 1.45 -22.38 -3.18
CA ARG A 132 0.92 -22.70 -4.52
C ARG A 132 0.54 -21.43 -5.28
N THR A 133 -0.16 -20.52 -4.60
CA THR A 133 -0.58 -19.24 -5.17
C THR A 133 0.61 -18.31 -5.37
N ALA A 134 1.59 -18.31 -4.46
CA ALA A 134 2.84 -17.57 -4.66
C ALA A 134 3.60 -18.02 -5.92
N LEU A 135 3.68 -19.34 -6.17
CA LEU A 135 4.30 -19.88 -7.38
C LEU A 135 3.53 -19.55 -8.66
N GLU A 136 2.20 -19.54 -8.60
CA GLU A 136 1.36 -19.13 -9.73
C GLU A 136 1.60 -17.66 -10.08
N LEU A 137 1.61 -16.77 -9.08
CA LEU A 137 1.93 -15.36 -9.26
C LEU A 137 3.33 -15.14 -9.85
N LEU A 138 4.32 -15.93 -9.42
CA LEU A 138 5.67 -15.92 -9.99
C LEU A 138 5.71 -16.31 -11.48
N ARG A 139 4.89 -17.28 -11.89
CA ARG A 139 4.78 -17.68 -13.30
C ARG A 139 4.13 -16.58 -14.12
N ASN A 140 3.00 -16.03 -13.64
CA ASN A 140 2.32 -14.91 -14.28
C ASN A 140 3.26 -13.70 -14.45
N MET A 141 4.10 -13.41 -13.45
CA MET A 141 5.07 -12.32 -13.54
C MET A 141 6.05 -12.50 -14.71
N LYS A 142 6.52 -13.72 -14.98
CA LYS A 142 7.38 -14.02 -16.14
C LYS A 142 6.65 -13.87 -17.46
N GLU A 143 5.36 -14.24 -17.51
CA GLU A 143 4.52 -14.11 -18.70
C GLU A 143 4.25 -12.64 -19.06
N HIS A 144 4.21 -11.76 -18.07
CA HIS A 144 4.13 -10.30 -18.27
C HIS A 144 5.49 -9.63 -18.57
N GLU A 145 6.53 -10.39 -18.87
CA GLU A 145 7.92 -9.91 -19.09
C GLU A 145 8.52 -9.13 -17.91
N LEU A 146 7.89 -9.20 -16.73
CA LEU A 146 8.36 -8.56 -15.52
C LEU A 146 9.46 -9.43 -14.90
N ARG A 147 10.66 -8.87 -14.72
CA ARG A 147 11.78 -9.60 -14.11
C ARG A 147 11.56 -9.76 -12.61
N PRO A 148 11.44 -11.00 -12.09
CA PRO A 148 11.41 -11.23 -10.65
C PRO A 148 12.72 -10.74 -10.04
N ASN A 149 12.64 -10.07 -8.90
CA ASN A 149 13.82 -9.58 -8.19
C ASN A 149 14.20 -10.52 -7.05
N THR A 150 15.30 -10.23 -6.36
CA THR A 150 15.84 -11.05 -5.27
C THR A 150 14.80 -11.28 -4.17
N THR A 151 13.94 -10.29 -3.91
CA THR A 151 12.87 -10.36 -2.93
C THR A 151 11.79 -11.37 -3.33
N THR A 152 11.42 -11.42 -4.62
CA THR A 152 10.45 -12.39 -5.15
C THR A 152 10.94 -13.83 -5.01
N PHE A 153 12.21 -14.08 -5.33
CA PHE A 153 12.80 -15.42 -5.23
C PHE A 153 12.97 -15.86 -3.78
N ASN A 154 13.44 -14.98 -2.90
CA ASN A 154 13.62 -15.30 -1.48
C ASN A 154 12.31 -15.69 -0.79
N ALA A 155 11.21 -14.97 -1.10
CA ALA A 155 9.89 -15.28 -0.56
C ALA A 155 9.32 -16.62 -1.08
N ALA A 156 9.71 -17.05 -2.29
CA ALA A 156 9.26 -18.32 -2.85
C ALA A 156 10.10 -19.50 -2.38
N THR A 157 11.41 -19.31 -2.17
CA THR A 157 12.29 -20.36 -1.64
C THR A 157 12.07 -20.60 -0.15
N SER A 158 11.79 -19.55 0.65
CA SER A 158 11.40 -19.69 2.06
C SER A 158 10.16 -20.58 2.21
N LEU A 159 9.16 -20.37 1.35
CA LEU A 159 7.92 -21.16 1.34
C LEU A 159 8.15 -22.62 0.96
N ALA A 160 8.96 -22.89 -0.06
CA ALA A 160 9.25 -24.26 -0.51
C ALA A 160 10.03 -25.08 0.54
N LEU A 161 10.87 -24.43 1.34
CA LEU A 161 11.62 -25.08 2.43
C LEU A 161 10.74 -25.35 3.67
N SER A 162 9.72 -24.51 3.92
CA SER A 162 8.80 -24.71 5.05
C SER A 162 7.88 -25.94 4.88
N ASP A 163 7.61 -26.36 3.64
CA ASP A 163 6.79 -27.54 3.31
C ASP A 163 7.56 -28.87 3.49
N GLN A 164 8.90 -28.85 3.46
CA GLN A 164 9.73 -30.05 3.70
C GLN A 164 9.93 -30.40 5.18
N LEU A 165 9.48 -29.55 6.10
CA LEU A 165 9.67 -29.70 7.55
C LEU A 165 8.37 -30.03 8.31
N LEU A 166 7.26 -30.28 7.59
CA LEU A 166 5.97 -30.77 8.12
C LEU A 166 5.67 -32.16 7.53
#